data_AF-X0WG84-F1
#
_entry.id   AF-X0WG84-F1
#
_cell.length_a   1.000
_cell.length_b   1.000
_cell.length_c   1.000
_cell.angle_alpha   90.00
_cell.angle_beta   90.00
_cell.angle_gamma   90.00
#
_symmetry.space_group_name_H-M   'P 1'
#
loop_
_entity.id
_entity.type
_entity.pdbx_description
1 polymer ?
#
loop_
_entity_poly.entity_id
_entity_poly.type
_entity_poly.pdbx_seq_one_letter_code
_entity_poly.pdbx_strand_id
1 'polypeptide(L)'
;MLPVPPPSVRPSVRNETNTRMEDDLTHKLCDIIKTNRILKQKIEGGAPKNIVDEWTQLLQYHVATLIDNSQPGIPPAQQRSGRPLKSIRERLRSKEGRVRGNLMGKRVDYSARSVITPDPNIEIDQLGVPKKIAMNLTYPEKVTKYNLDYLRVIVKNGYETWPGAKSIKRVSDGQIISLRHISPSSINLEIGDIVNRHLIDDDIVLFNRQPSLHRMSMMAHRVKVMEYQSFRLKGRIL
;
A
#
# COMPACT_ATOMS: atom_id res chain seq x y z
N MET A 1 -10.23 -33.25 -3.91
CA MET A 1 -11.02 -32.03 -3.66
C MET A 1 -10.14 -30.82 -3.91
N LEU A 2 -10.53 -29.86 -4.76
CA LEU A 2 -9.73 -28.67 -5.09
C LEU A 2 -10.20 -27.48 -4.23
N PRO A 3 -9.35 -26.82 -3.44
CA PRO A 3 -9.75 -25.67 -2.64
C PRO A 3 -10.01 -24.44 -3.52
N VAL A 4 -11.13 -23.75 -3.25
CA VAL A 4 -11.50 -22.52 -3.96
C VAL A 4 -11.10 -21.30 -3.12
N PRO A 5 -10.23 -20.40 -3.61
CA PRO A 5 -9.82 -19.24 -2.84
C PRO A 5 -11.00 -18.26 -2.61
N PRO A 6 -11.04 -17.59 -1.45
CA PRO A 6 -12.08 -16.61 -1.14
C PRO A 6 -11.95 -15.34 -2.01
N PRO A 7 -13.01 -14.50 -2.11
CA PRO A 7 -12.98 -13.26 -2.89
C PRO A 7 -11.85 -12.29 -2.53
N SER A 8 -11.31 -12.33 -1.31
CA SER A 8 -10.16 -11.50 -0.89
C SER A 8 -8.88 -11.81 -1.68
N VAL A 9 -8.73 -13.02 -2.21
CA VAL A 9 -7.58 -13.44 -3.05
C VAL A 9 -7.83 -13.17 -4.54
N ARG A 10 -9.10 -13.09 -4.94
CA ARG A 10 -9.58 -12.90 -6.32
C ARG A 10 -10.61 -11.75 -6.39
N PRO A 11 -10.17 -10.50 -6.19
CA PRO A 11 -11.07 -9.37 -6.07
C PRO A 11 -11.80 -9.06 -7.39
N SER A 12 -13.07 -8.67 -7.29
CA SER A 12 -13.86 -8.17 -8.41
C SER A 12 -13.77 -6.64 -8.43
N VAL A 13 -13.54 -6.05 -9.61
CA VAL A 13 -13.47 -4.61 -9.81
C VAL A 13 -14.73 -4.15 -10.54
N ARG A 14 -15.35 -3.08 -10.05
CA ARG A 14 -16.49 -2.43 -10.72
C ARG A 14 -16.01 -1.20 -11.45
N ASN A 15 -16.37 -1.08 -12.72
CA ASN A 15 -16.17 0.14 -13.49
C ASN A 15 -17.29 1.15 -13.18
N GLU A 16 -17.04 2.42 -13.52
CA GLU A 16 -17.99 3.53 -13.34
C GLU A 16 -19.33 3.30 -14.05
N THR A 17 -19.32 2.57 -15.18
CA THR A 17 -20.52 2.13 -15.92
C THR A 17 -21.24 0.92 -15.30
N ASN A 18 -20.97 0.60 -14.03
CA ASN A 18 -21.54 -0.53 -13.29
C ASN A 18 -21.27 -1.92 -13.91
N THR A 19 -20.32 -2.01 -14.85
CA THR A 19 -19.84 -3.29 -15.39
C THR A 19 -18.83 -3.92 -14.43
N ARG A 20 -18.91 -5.24 -14.24
CA ARG A 20 -18.01 -5.99 -13.36
C ARG A 20 -16.90 -6.65 -14.15
N MET A 21 -15.65 -6.45 -13.69
CA MET A 21 -14.47 -7.14 -14.18
C MET A 21 -13.99 -8.08 -13.09
N GLU A 22 -14.15 -9.38 -13.35
CA GLU A 22 -13.73 -10.44 -12.43
C GLU A 22 -12.23 -10.75 -12.60
N ASP A 23 -11.62 -11.26 -11.53
CA ASP A 23 -10.22 -11.67 -11.53
C ASP A 23 -9.95 -12.88 -12.45
N ASP A 24 -8.74 -12.96 -13.01
CA ASP A 24 -8.29 -14.06 -13.88
C ASP A 24 -8.49 -15.45 -13.24
N LEU A 25 -8.29 -15.58 -11.92
CA LEU A 25 -8.52 -16.84 -11.19
C LEU A 25 -10.00 -17.22 -11.18
N THR A 26 -10.91 -16.24 -11.08
CA THR A 26 -12.36 -16.48 -11.15
C THR A 26 -12.74 -17.05 -12.51
N HIS A 27 -12.22 -16.46 -13.59
CA HIS A 27 -12.44 -16.98 -14.95
C HIS A 27 -11.95 -18.43 -15.08
N LYS A 28 -10.75 -18.73 -14.58
CA LYS A 28 -10.19 -20.07 -14.68
C LYS A 28 -10.96 -21.10 -13.84
N LEU A 29 -11.40 -20.73 -12.64
CA LEU A 29 -12.24 -21.59 -11.79
C LEU A 29 -13.58 -21.91 -12.44
N CYS A 30 -14.20 -20.93 -13.14
CA CYS A 30 -15.41 -21.17 -13.91
C CYS A 30 -15.18 -22.22 -15.02
N ASP A 31 -14.05 -22.17 -15.72
CA ASP A 31 -13.72 -23.17 -16.75
C ASP A 31 -13.51 -24.55 -16.14
N ILE A 32 -12.80 -24.65 -15.01
CA ILE A 32 -12.62 -25.92 -14.27
C ILE A 32 -13.97 -26.52 -13.89
N ILE A 33 -14.90 -25.73 -13.36
CA ILE A 33 -16.23 -26.20 -12.96
C ILE A 33 -17.03 -26.67 -14.17
N LYS A 34 -17.00 -25.94 -15.29
CA LYS A 34 -17.69 -26.31 -16.53
C LYS A 34 -17.16 -27.63 -17.08
N THR A 35 -15.85 -27.76 -17.24
CA THR A 35 -15.21 -28.97 -17.76
C THR A 35 -15.46 -30.16 -16.84
N ASN A 36 -15.41 -29.97 -15.51
CA ASN A 36 -15.70 -31.04 -14.55
C ASN A 36 -17.16 -31.53 -14.62
N ARG A 37 -18.13 -30.61 -14.80
CA ARG A 37 -19.55 -30.99 -14.99
C ARG A 37 -19.76 -31.77 -16.29
N ILE A 38 -19.14 -31.32 -17.38
CA ILE A 38 -19.24 -32.00 -18.68
C ILE A 38 -18.60 -33.39 -18.61
N LEU A 39 -17.40 -33.50 -18.03
CA LEU A 39 -16.73 -34.79 -17.83
C LEU A 39 -17.60 -35.75 -17.01
N LYS A 40 -18.20 -35.27 -15.91
CA LYS A 40 -19.13 -36.07 -15.10
C LYS A 40 -20.33 -36.57 -15.93
N GLN A 41 -20.96 -35.70 -16.71
CA GLN A 41 -22.08 -36.08 -17.58
C GLN A 41 -21.67 -37.10 -18.65
N LYS A 42 -20.46 -37.00 -19.22
CA LYS A 42 -19.95 -37.95 -20.22
C LYS A 42 -19.68 -39.33 -19.62
N ILE A 43 -19.18 -39.38 -18.38
CA ILE A 43 -18.97 -40.63 -17.65
C ILE A 43 -20.32 -41.30 -17.33
N GLU A 44 -21.28 -40.54 -16.79
CA GLU A 44 -22.62 -41.05 -16.46
C GLU A 44 -23.41 -41.47 -17.72
N GLY A 45 -23.20 -40.78 -18.84
CA GLY A 45 -23.80 -41.11 -20.13
C GLY A 45 -23.14 -42.26 -20.90
N GLY A 46 -22.15 -42.95 -20.31
CA GLY A 46 -21.50 -44.11 -20.93
C GLY A 46 -20.67 -43.77 -22.17
N ALA A 47 -20.06 -42.59 -22.23
CA ALA A 47 -19.24 -42.19 -23.37
C ALA A 47 -18.03 -43.13 -23.57
N PRO A 48 -17.56 -43.31 -24.82
CA PRO A 48 -16.34 -44.07 -25.12
C PRO A 48 -15.12 -43.57 -24.31
N LYS A 49 -14.26 -44.52 -23.92
CA LYS A 49 -13.07 -44.24 -23.10
C LYS A 49 -12.18 -43.13 -23.70
N ASN A 50 -11.98 -43.12 -25.01
CA ASN A 50 -11.19 -42.10 -25.69
C ASN A 50 -11.71 -40.67 -25.43
N ILE A 51 -13.03 -40.48 -25.44
CA ILE A 51 -13.65 -39.18 -25.17
C ILE A 51 -13.46 -38.80 -23.70
N VAL A 52 -13.64 -39.75 -22.79
CA VAL A 52 -13.40 -39.52 -21.35
C VAL A 52 -11.95 -39.12 -21.09
N ASP A 53 -10.99 -39.76 -21.76
CA ASP A 53 -9.57 -39.45 -21.64
C ASP A 53 -9.24 -38.04 -22.17
N GLU A 54 -9.80 -37.63 -23.31
CA GLU A 54 -9.65 -36.26 -23.84
C GLU A 54 -10.18 -35.19 -22.87
N TRP A 55 -11.38 -35.37 -22.33
CA TRP A 55 -11.96 -34.43 -21.35
C TRP A 55 -11.20 -34.43 -20.03
N THR A 56 -10.63 -35.56 -19.64
CA THR A 56 -9.77 -35.67 -18.46
C THR A 56 -8.47 -34.89 -18.67
N GLN A 57 -7.85 -34.99 -19.85
CA GLN A 57 -6.67 -34.19 -20.21
C GLN A 57 -6.99 -32.68 -20.23
N LEU A 58 -8.16 -32.30 -20.74
CA LEU A 58 -8.58 -30.89 -20.73
C LEU A 58 -8.80 -30.38 -19.30
N LEU A 59 -9.44 -31.16 -18.43
CA LEU A 59 -9.59 -30.80 -17.02
C LEU A 59 -8.23 -30.64 -16.33
N GLN A 60 -7.31 -31.58 -16.59
CA GLN A 60 -5.94 -31.52 -16.09
C GLN A 60 -5.22 -30.25 -16.57
N TYR A 61 -5.38 -29.88 -17.84
CA TYR A 61 -4.85 -28.63 -18.39
C TYR A 61 -5.38 -27.41 -17.63
N HIS A 62 -6.69 -27.33 -17.37
CA HIS A 62 -7.27 -26.19 -16.64
C HIS A 62 -6.79 -26.09 -15.20
N VAL A 63 -6.63 -27.23 -14.51
CA VAL A 63 -6.11 -27.27 -13.14
C VAL A 63 -4.62 -26.91 -13.10
N ALA A 64 -3.82 -27.43 -14.03
CA ALA A 64 -2.39 -27.11 -14.12
C ALA A 64 -2.16 -25.60 -14.35
N THR A 65 -2.84 -25.03 -15.35
CA THR A 65 -2.69 -23.61 -15.72
C THR A 65 -3.28 -22.62 -14.69
N LEU A 66 -4.13 -23.07 -13.76
CA LEU A 66 -4.53 -22.28 -12.59
C LEU A 66 -3.33 -22.00 -11.67
N ILE A 67 -2.51 -23.03 -11.44
CA ILE A 67 -1.34 -22.96 -10.57
C ILE A 67 -0.16 -22.31 -11.32
N ASP A 68 0.13 -22.80 -12.52
CA ASP A 68 1.27 -22.37 -13.34
C ASP A 68 0.90 -22.33 -14.82
N ASN A 69 0.79 -21.12 -15.36
CA ASN A 69 0.46 -20.88 -16.77
C ASN A 69 1.71 -20.72 -17.65
N SER A 70 2.91 -20.88 -17.08
CA SER A 70 4.21 -20.68 -17.74
C SER A 70 4.97 -22.00 -17.97
N GLN A 71 4.26 -23.13 -17.93
CA GLN A 71 4.86 -24.45 -18.05
C GLN A 71 5.35 -24.70 -19.50
N PRO A 72 6.60 -25.18 -19.70
CA PRO A 72 7.12 -25.46 -21.03
C PRO A 72 6.34 -26.59 -21.72
N GLY A 73 6.11 -26.45 -23.03
CA GLY A 73 5.41 -27.45 -23.85
C GLY A 73 3.89 -27.42 -23.75
N ILE A 74 3.30 -26.53 -22.94
CA ILE A 74 1.85 -26.38 -22.79
C ILE A 74 1.46 -24.98 -23.30
N PRO A 75 0.44 -24.84 -24.17
CA PRO A 75 -0.02 -23.53 -24.63
C PRO A 75 -0.61 -22.73 -23.46
N PRO A 76 -0.21 -21.46 -23.27
CA PRO A 76 -0.68 -20.67 -22.15
C PRO A 76 -2.18 -20.41 -22.27
N ALA A 77 -2.90 -20.52 -21.16
CA ALA A 77 -4.29 -20.14 -21.07
C ALA A 77 -4.40 -18.62 -21.23
N GLN A 78 -5.21 -18.19 -22.20
CA GLN A 78 -5.40 -16.79 -22.56
C GLN A 78 -6.83 -16.34 -22.29
N GLN A 79 -6.98 -15.06 -21.99
CA GLN A 79 -8.27 -14.38 -22.00
C GLN A 79 -8.74 -14.19 -23.45
N ARG A 80 -10.02 -13.83 -23.66
CA ARG A 80 -10.57 -13.53 -25.00
C ARG A 80 -9.79 -12.47 -25.78
N SER A 81 -9.06 -11.60 -25.08
CA SER A 81 -8.19 -10.57 -25.66
C SER A 81 -6.81 -11.08 -26.10
N GLY A 82 -6.51 -12.39 -25.93
CA GLY A 82 -5.20 -12.97 -26.21
C GLY A 82 -4.15 -12.75 -25.10
N ARG A 83 -4.47 -11.97 -24.07
CA ARG A 83 -3.59 -11.78 -22.90
C ARG A 83 -3.52 -13.08 -22.09
N PRO A 84 -2.33 -13.58 -21.71
CA PRO A 84 -2.22 -14.75 -20.84
C PRO A 84 -2.81 -14.46 -19.45
N LEU A 85 -3.49 -15.45 -18.88
CA LEU A 85 -4.05 -15.36 -17.53
C LEU A 85 -2.94 -15.40 -16.48
N LYS A 86 -3.05 -14.54 -15.46
CA LYS A 86 -2.09 -14.54 -14.33
C LYS A 86 -2.36 -15.69 -13.37
N SER A 87 -1.50 -16.71 -13.41
CA SER A 87 -1.54 -17.86 -12.51
C SER A 87 -1.17 -17.53 -11.06
N ILE A 88 -1.44 -18.45 -10.13
CA ILE A 88 -1.06 -18.28 -8.72
C ILE A 88 0.47 -18.17 -8.58
N ARG A 89 1.23 -19.00 -9.30
CA ARG A 89 2.70 -18.97 -9.28
C ARG A 89 3.25 -17.64 -9.75
N GLU A 90 2.72 -17.06 -10.83
CA GLU A 90 3.14 -15.74 -11.33
C GLU A 90 2.82 -14.60 -10.37
N ARG A 91 1.71 -14.69 -9.63
CA ARG A 91 1.39 -13.69 -8.58
C ARG A 91 2.42 -13.73 -7.45
N LEU A 92 2.95 -14.90 -7.13
CA LEU A 92 3.96 -15.07 -6.08
C LEU A 92 5.38 -14.73 -6.57
N ARG A 93 5.73 -15.19 -7.77
CA ARG A 93 7.06 -15.06 -8.38
C ARG A 93 7.10 -13.90 -9.35
N SER A 94 7.92 -12.91 -9.06
CA SER A 94 8.46 -11.91 -10.00
C SER A 94 9.05 -10.75 -9.20
N LYS A 95 9.68 -9.79 -9.88
CA LYS A 95 10.13 -8.54 -9.25
C LYS A 95 8.96 -7.76 -8.63
N GLU A 96 7.80 -7.80 -9.28
CA GLU A 96 6.53 -7.19 -8.85
C GLU A 96 5.58 -8.19 -8.15
N GLY A 97 6.02 -9.43 -7.93
CA GLY A 97 5.24 -10.47 -7.28
C GLY A 97 5.06 -10.21 -5.79
N ARG A 98 4.15 -10.92 -5.15
CA ARG A 98 3.78 -10.66 -3.74
C ARG A 98 4.96 -10.78 -2.77
N VAL A 99 5.87 -11.74 -2.98
CA VAL A 99 7.00 -11.93 -2.07
C VAL A 99 7.94 -10.73 -2.11
N ARG A 100 8.40 -10.33 -3.30
CA ARG A 100 9.37 -9.24 -3.41
C ARG A 100 8.73 -7.85 -3.34
N GLY A 101 7.60 -7.65 -4.04
CA GLY A 101 6.95 -6.36 -4.21
C GLY A 101 5.95 -5.96 -3.13
N ASN A 102 5.54 -6.89 -2.25
CA ASN A 102 4.63 -6.57 -1.14
C ASN A 102 5.20 -6.93 0.24
N LEU A 103 5.99 -8.00 0.35
CA LEU A 103 6.57 -8.43 1.64
C LEU A 103 7.98 -7.86 1.87
N MET A 104 8.90 -7.99 0.88
CA MET A 104 10.28 -7.49 1.04
C MET A 104 10.41 -5.98 0.85
N GLY A 105 9.60 -5.39 -0.02
CA GLY A 105 9.46 -3.95 -0.18
C GLY A 105 7.99 -3.61 -0.27
N LYS A 106 7.53 -2.63 0.51
CA LYS A 106 6.14 -2.16 0.48
C LYS A 106 6.13 -0.64 0.37
N ARG A 107 5.08 -0.10 -0.24
CA ARG A 107 4.79 1.33 -0.10
C ARG A 107 4.42 1.62 1.36
N VAL A 108 4.97 2.70 1.89
CA VAL A 108 4.80 3.10 3.29
C VAL A 108 4.11 4.45 3.37
N ASP A 109 3.22 4.58 4.35
CA ASP A 109 2.62 5.85 4.72
C ASP A 109 3.63 6.72 5.49
N TYR A 110 3.29 7.99 5.73
CA TYR A 110 4.15 8.96 6.44
C TYR A 110 5.52 9.19 5.79
N SER A 111 5.59 9.12 4.47
CA SER A 111 6.79 9.40 3.68
C SER A 111 6.56 10.52 2.68
N ALA A 112 7.63 11.22 2.30
CA ALA A 112 7.60 12.28 1.29
C ALA A 112 8.84 12.22 0.39
N ARG A 113 8.71 12.72 -0.85
CA ARG A 113 9.79 12.79 -1.84
C ARG A 113 9.73 14.15 -2.54
N SER A 114 10.87 14.81 -2.64
CA SER A 114 11.04 16.07 -3.38
C SER A 114 12.47 16.18 -3.92
N VAL A 115 12.73 17.21 -4.74
CA VAL A 115 14.06 17.58 -5.25
C VAL A 115 14.96 18.03 -4.09
N ILE A 116 16.26 17.77 -4.18
CA ILE A 116 17.25 18.19 -3.19
C ILE A 116 17.99 19.42 -3.72
N THR A 117 18.17 20.44 -2.87
CA THR A 117 18.92 21.65 -3.16
C THR A 117 19.98 21.85 -2.07
N PRO A 118 21.23 22.20 -2.41
CA PRO A 118 22.24 22.49 -1.39
C PRO A 118 21.93 23.80 -0.65
N ASP A 119 22.16 23.82 0.66
CA ASP A 119 22.05 25.03 1.49
C ASP A 119 23.26 25.12 2.45
N PRO A 120 24.05 26.21 2.40
CA PRO A 120 25.20 26.37 3.28
C PRO A 120 24.82 26.71 4.74
N ASN A 121 23.62 27.25 4.98
CA ASN A 121 23.18 27.76 6.29
C ASN A 121 22.57 26.67 7.19
N ILE A 122 22.49 25.43 6.71
CA ILE A 122 21.94 24.31 7.47
C ILE A 122 23.04 23.49 8.14
N GLU A 123 22.73 22.92 9.30
CA GLU A 123 23.65 22.01 10.00
C GLU A 123 23.79 20.68 9.23
N ILE A 124 24.84 19.92 9.53
CA ILE A 124 25.15 18.65 8.84
C ILE A 124 24.07 17.60 9.11
N ASP A 125 23.55 17.61 10.33
CA ASP A 125 22.52 16.71 10.83
C ASP A 125 21.11 17.27 10.63
N GLN A 126 20.95 18.44 10.01
CA GLN A 126 19.65 19.02 9.70
C GLN A 126 19.22 18.75 8.25
N LEU A 127 17.92 18.58 8.06
CA LEU A 127 17.24 18.47 6.77
C LEU A 127 16.21 19.58 6.65
N GLY A 128 16.38 20.43 5.65
CA GLY A 128 15.41 21.47 5.32
C GLY A 128 14.17 20.83 4.70
N VAL A 129 13.02 20.94 5.36
CA VAL A 129 11.75 20.35 4.93
C VAL A 129 10.80 21.47 4.49
N PRO A 130 10.25 21.41 3.27
CA PRO A 130 9.18 22.30 2.83
C PRO A 130 7.99 22.32 3.79
N LYS A 131 7.50 23.51 4.14
CA LYS A 131 6.30 23.70 4.99
C LYS A 131 5.10 22.89 4.52
N LYS A 132 4.89 22.81 3.19
CA LYS A 132 3.83 22.00 2.59
C LYS A 132 3.95 20.50 2.90
N ILE A 133 5.18 19.98 2.98
CA ILE A 133 5.45 18.60 3.38
C ILE A 133 5.30 18.46 4.89
N ALA A 134 5.84 19.39 5.68
CA ALA A 134 5.75 19.38 7.14
C ALA A 134 4.31 19.42 7.66
N MET A 135 3.44 20.19 7.01
CA MET A 135 2.00 20.21 7.28
C MET A 135 1.28 18.94 6.83
N ASN A 136 1.83 18.19 5.87
CA ASN A 136 1.19 16.97 5.39
C ASN A 136 1.59 15.74 6.22
N LEU A 137 2.86 15.66 6.61
CA LEU A 137 3.37 14.62 7.48
C LEU A 137 2.93 14.90 8.92
N THR A 138 2.64 13.84 9.66
CA THR A 138 2.19 13.97 11.04
C THR A 138 2.91 13.00 11.95
N TYR A 139 3.12 13.43 13.19
CA TYR A 139 3.64 12.59 14.26
C TYR A 139 2.54 12.38 15.32
N PRO A 140 2.19 11.14 15.68
CA PRO A 140 1.23 10.85 16.73
C PRO A 140 1.88 11.10 18.10
N GLU A 141 1.59 12.26 18.70
CA GLU A 141 2.08 12.59 20.04
C GLU A 141 1.01 12.31 21.08
N LYS A 142 1.37 11.50 22.09
CA LYS A 142 0.48 11.22 23.22
C LYS A 142 0.45 12.41 24.18
N VAL A 143 -0.74 12.85 24.53
CA VAL A 143 -0.97 13.90 25.52
C VAL A 143 -0.59 13.37 26.89
N THR A 144 0.32 14.08 27.53
CA THR A 144 0.82 13.89 28.88
C THR A 144 0.67 15.19 29.65
N LYS A 145 0.93 15.16 30.96
CA LYS A 145 0.90 16.38 31.78
C LYS A 145 1.94 17.42 31.34
N TYR A 146 3.04 16.99 30.73
CA TYR A 146 4.15 17.87 30.37
C TYR A 146 3.96 18.62 29.04
N ASN A 147 3.26 18.01 28.08
CA ASN A 147 3.04 18.57 26.74
C ASN A 147 1.61 19.06 26.51
N LEU A 148 0.73 18.99 27.53
CA LEU A 148 -0.68 19.36 27.41
C LEU A 148 -0.86 20.80 26.91
N ASP A 149 -0.17 21.76 27.52
CA ASP A 149 -0.30 23.17 27.16
C ASP A 149 0.21 23.45 25.75
N TYR A 150 1.33 22.82 25.38
CA TYR A 150 1.90 22.87 24.04
C TYR A 150 0.94 22.30 22.98
N LEU A 151 0.40 21.11 23.23
CA LEU A 151 -0.53 20.45 22.31
C LEU A 151 -1.87 21.20 22.21
N ARG A 152 -2.33 21.85 23.28
CA ARG A 152 -3.50 22.74 23.24
C ARG A 152 -3.29 23.89 22.26
N VAL A 153 -2.12 24.52 22.26
CA VAL A 153 -1.79 25.60 21.30
C VAL A 153 -1.74 25.07 19.87
N ILE A 154 -1.10 23.91 19.64
CA ILE A 154 -1.04 23.28 18.31
C ILE A 154 -2.45 22.96 17.79
N VAL A 155 -3.28 22.36 18.62
CA VAL A 155 -4.65 22.02 18.23
C VAL A 155 -5.44 23.28 17.90
N LYS A 156 -5.30 24.34 18.71
CA LYS A 156 -5.94 25.64 18.48
C LYS A 156 -5.53 26.28 17.16
N ASN A 157 -4.27 26.14 16.73
CA ASN A 157 -3.79 26.61 15.42
C ASN A 157 -4.46 25.86 14.24
N GLY A 158 -4.92 24.64 14.47
CA GLY A 158 -5.75 23.87 13.53
C GLY A 158 -4.96 23.22 12.39
N TYR A 159 -5.69 22.87 11.32
CA TYR A 159 -5.20 22.09 10.17
C TYR A 159 -4.37 22.93 9.17
N GLU A 160 -4.71 24.21 8.98
CA GLU A 160 -4.17 25.03 7.88
C GLU A 160 -2.94 25.85 8.25
N THR A 161 -2.63 25.96 9.55
CA THR A 161 -1.49 26.76 10.02
C THR A 161 -0.39 25.85 10.54
N TRP A 162 0.87 26.17 10.23
CA TRP A 162 2.03 25.52 10.82
C TRP A 162 2.66 26.45 11.87
N PRO A 163 3.01 25.96 13.07
CA PRO A 163 2.77 24.61 13.61
C PRO A 163 1.29 24.35 13.96
N GLY A 164 0.78 23.16 13.65
CA GLY A 164 -0.63 22.79 13.81
C GLY A 164 -0.84 21.28 13.87
N ALA A 165 -2.08 20.81 13.79
CA ALA A 165 -2.40 19.39 13.84
C ALA A 165 -3.51 19.00 12.85
N LYS A 166 -3.48 17.74 12.42
CA LYS A 166 -4.48 17.21 11.48
C LYS A 166 -5.67 16.55 12.14
N SER A 167 -5.39 15.73 13.16
CA SER A 167 -6.43 14.94 13.81
C SER A 167 -6.06 14.60 15.23
N ILE A 168 -7.08 14.27 16.01
CA ILE A 168 -6.96 13.86 17.40
C ILE A 168 -7.65 12.52 17.53
N LYS A 169 -7.00 11.55 18.16
CA LYS A 169 -7.61 10.28 18.52
C LYS A 169 -7.88 10.29 20.02
N ARG A 170 -9.16 10.25 20.40
CA ARG A 170 -9.55 10.22 21.82
C ARG A 170 -9.22 8.87 22.46
N VAL A 171 -8.81 8.89 23.73
CA VAL A 171 -8.57 7.66 24.50
C VAL A 171 -9.86 6.95 24.82
N SER A 172 -10.92 7.68 25.15
CA SER A 172 -12.20 7.14 25.63
C SER A 172 -12.76 6.08 24.68
N ASP A 173 -12.93 6.47 23.41
CA ASP A 173 -13.69 5.68 22.42
C ASP A 173 -12.83 5.33 21.19
N GLY A 174 -11.57 5.77 21.15
CA GLY A 174 -10.69 5.60 20.00
C GLY A 174 -11.10 6.40 18.75
N GLN A 175 -12.11 7.28 18.87
CA GLN A 175 -12.62 8.08 17.76
C GLN A 175 -11.56 9.05 17.25
N ILE A 176 -11.40 9.09 15.92
CA ILE A 176 -10.50 10.01 15.23
C ILE A 176 -11.30 11.23 14.78
N ILE A 177 -10.96 12.38 15.34
CA ILE A 177 -11.54 13.69 15.05
C ILE A 177 -10.62 14.42 14.09
N SER A 178 -11.12 14.77 12.91
CA SER A 178 -10.37 15.55 11.92
C SER A 178 -10.53 17.05 12.19
N LEU A 179 -9.42 17.77 12.36
CA LEU A 179 -9.38 19.21 12.62
C LEU A 179 -9.67 20.05 11.37
N ARG A 180 -9.92 19.42 10.21
CA ARG A 180 -10.30 20.12 8.98
C ARG A 180 -11.75 20.63 9.01
N HIS A 181 -12.65 19.89 9.66
CA HIS A 181 -14.10 20.15 9.60
C HIS A 181 -14.68 20.69 10.91
N ILE A 182 -13.89 20.69 11.99
CA ILE A 182 -14.32 21.07 13.33
C ILE A 182 -13.53 22.28 13.77
N SER A 183 -14.21 23.23 14.40
CA SER A 183 -13.59 24.41 14.95
C SER A 183 -12.61 24.03 16.07
N PRO A 184 -11.32 24.40 15.96
CA PRO A 184 -10.30 24.10 16.97
C PRO A 184 -10.67 24.51 18.40
N SER A 185 -11.42 25.61 18.54
CA SER A 185 -11.82 26.21 19.80
C SER A 185 -12.78 25.35 20.64
N SER A 186 -13.43 24.36 20.03
CA SER A 186 -14.42 23.50 20.70
C SER A 186 -13.81 22.26 21.36
N ILE A 187 -12.51 22.03 21.18
CA ILE A 187 -11.86 20.77 21.53
C ILE A 187 -11.05 20.93 22.81
N ASN A 188 -11.48 20.25 23.86
CA ASN A 188 -10.69 20.09 25.08
C ASN A 188 -9.89 18.80 25.01
N LEU A 189 -8.56 18.91 25.15
CA LEU A 189 -7.66 17.77 25.20
C LEU A 189 -7.62 17.16 26.59
N GLU A 190 -7.72 15.84 26.65
CA GLU A 190 -7.58 15.05 27.88
C GLU A 190 -6.25 14.31 27.92
N ILE A 191 -5.78 14.00 29.12
CA ILE A 191 -4.53 13.26 29.30
C ILE A 191 -4.70 11.84 28.71
N GLY A 192 -3.79 11.50 27.81
CA GLY A 192 -3.74 10.23 27.11
C GLY A 192 -4.16 10.30 25.64
N ASP A 193 -4.88 11.36 25.22
CA ASP A 193 -5.29 11.56 23.82
C ASP A 193 -4.07 11.54 22.90
N ILE A 194 -4.26 11.18 21.63
CA ILE A 194 -3.17 11.18 20.64
C ILE A 194 -3.44 12.29 19.64
N VAL A 195 -2.56 13.30 19.61
CA VAL A 195 -2.63 14.40 18.65
C VAL A 195 -1.69 14.08 17.50
N ASN A 196 -2.24 13.96 16.29
CA ASN A 196 -1.46 13.87 15.06
C ASN A 196 -1.04 15.28 14.64
N ARG A 197 0.00 15.80 15.30
CA ARG A 197 0.55 17.12 15.00
C ARG A 197 1.36 17.10 13.70
N HIS A 198 1.50 18.26 13.07
CA HIS A 198 2.43 18.45 11.95
C HIS A 198 3.87 18.16 12.38
N LEU A 199 4.72 17.90 11.39
CA LEU A 199 6.16 17.82 11.60
C LEU A 199 6.68 19.20 12.01
N ILE A 200 7.47 19.28 13.07
CA ILE A 200 8.03 20.52 13.61
C ILE A 200 9.56 20.51 13.51
N ASP A 201 10.18 21.63 13.84
CA ASP A 201 11.64 21.71 13.92
C ASP A 201 12.18 20.75 14.99
N ASP A 202 13.37 20.21 14.71
CA ASP A 202 14.07 19.22 15.53
C ASP A 202 13.43 17.82 15.66
N ASP A 203 12.30 17.57 14.98
CA ASP A 203 11.81 16.20 14.80
C ASP A 203 12.85 15.35 14.05
N ILE A 204 13.00 14.08 14.46
CA ILE A 204 13.94 13.16 13.84
C ILE A 204 13.25 12.45 12.67
N VAL A 205 13.81 12.58 11.47
CA VAL A 205 13.31 11.91 10.27
C VAL A 205 14.40 11.07 9.61
N LEU A 206 13.99 9.97 8.99
CA LEU A 206 14.88 9.14 8.19
C LEU A 206 14.92 9.68 6.75
N PHE A 207 16.10 10.13 6.32
CA PHE A 207 16.33 10.56 4.95
C PHE A 207 17.05 9.48 4.17
N ASN A 208 16.67 9.29 2.90
CA ASN A 208 17.24 8.26 2.03
C ASN A 208 17.45 8.79 0.61
N ARG A 209 18.57 8.40 -0.01
CA ARG A 209 18.80 8.57 -1.46
C ARG A 209 18.93 7.21 -2.14
N GLN A 210 18.00 6.92 -3.06
CA GLN A 210 18.06 5.70 -3.88
C GLN A 210 19.12 5.85 -4.98
N PRO A 211 19.92 4.80 -5.30
CA PRO A 211 19.92 3.46 -4.71
C PRO A 211 20.65 3.40 -3.35
N SER A 212 20.08 2.67 -2.39
CA SER A 212 20.60 2.57 -1.02
C SER A 212 21.58 1.40 -0.88
N LEU A 213 22.78 1.54 -1.43
CA LEU A 213 23.83 0.49 -1.40
C LEU A 213 24.63 0.48 -0.10
N HIS A 214 24.73 1.63 0.57
CA HIS A 214 25.49 1.77 1.80
C HIS A 214 24.56 2.09 2.96
N ARG A 215 24.96 1.71 4.18
CA ARG A 215 24.25 2.12 5.41
C ARG A 215 24.08 3.66 5.46
N MET A 216 25.08 4.40 5.02
CA MET A 216 25.08 5.87 4.97
C MET A 216 24.11 6.46 3.94
N SER A 217 23.55 5.66 3.03
CA SER A 217 22.49 6.11 2.12
C SER A 217 21.17 6.36 2.86
N MET A 218 21.05 5.89 4.11
CA MET A 218 19.91 6.10 5.00
C MET A 218 20.40 6.63 6.35
N MET A 219 20.10 7.89 6.66
CA MET A 219 20.53 8.55 7.89
C MET A 219 19.39 9.30 8.54
N ALA A 220 19.46 9.42 9.86
CA ALA A 220 18.55 10.26 10.61
C ALA A 220 19.02 11.72 10.54
N HIS A 221 18.08 12.64 10.34
CA HIS A 221 18.32 14.09 10.35
C HIS A 221 17.25 14.78 11.21
N ARG A 222 17.62 15.90 11.83
CA ARG A 222 16.70 16.82 12.49
C ARG A 222 15.99 17.67 11.43
N VAL A 223 14.68 17.82 11.58
CA VAL A 223 13.88 18.64 10.67
C VAL A 223 14.16 20.13 10.91
N LYS A 224 14.26 20.88 9.82
CA LYS A 224 14.19 22.34 9.83
C LYS A 224 13.17 22.77 8.78
N VAL A 225 12.03 23.28 9.21
CA VAL A 225 10.93 23.65 8.32
C VAL A 225 11.27 24.97 7.64
N MET A 226 11.06 25.01 6.32
CA MET A 226 11.38 26.16 5.47
C MET A 226 10.25 26.42 4.47
N GLU A 227 10.12 27.67 4.01
CA GLU A 227 9.06 28.10 3.07
C GLU A 227 9.29 27.65 1.61
N TYR A 228 10.44 27.03 1.31
CA TYR A 228 10.76 26.53 -0.04
C TYR A 228 10.02 25.24 -0.41
N GLN A 229 10.17 24.78 -1.66
CA GLN A 229 9.52 23.56 -2.18
C GLN A 229 10.43 22.33 -2.28
N SER A 230 11.75 22.50 -2.15
CA SER A 230 12.75 21.43 -2.21
C SER A 230 13.26 21.04 -0.82
N PHE A 231 13.76 19.80 -0.69
CA PHE A 231 14.54 19.40 0.47
C PHE A 231 15.91 20.09 0.44
N ARG A 232 16.39 20.55 1.59
CA ARG A 232 17.69 21.22 1.69
C ARG A 232 18.66 20.45 2.56
N LEU A 233 19.88 20.30 2.07
CA LEU A 233 20.96 19.60 2.76
C LEU A 233 22.24 20.40 2.66
N LYS A 234 23.15 20.18 3.60
CA LYS A 234 24.45 20.82 3.55
C LYS A 234 25.24 20.29 2.35
N GLY A 235 25.73 21.20 1.51
CA GLY A 235 26.38 20.87 0.23
C GLY A 235 27.69 20.09 0.29
N ARG A 236 28.18 19.72 1.49
CA ARG A 236 29.40 18.93 1.68
C ARG A 236 29.14 17.41 1.79
N ILE A 237 27.90 16.97 1.56
CA ILE A 237 27.43 15.58 1.75
C ILE A 237 26.86 14.99 0.44
N LEU A 238 27.55 15.20 -0.69
CA LEU A 238 27.25 14.48 -1.94
C LEU A 238 28.47 13.70 -2.41
#